data_AF-A0A661X3I9-F1
#
_entry.id   AF-A0A661X3I9-F1
#
_cell.length_a   1.000
_cell.length_b   1.000
_cell.length_c   1.000
_cell.angle_alpha   90.00
_cell.angle_beta   90.00
_cell.angle_gamma   90.00
#
_symmetry.space_group_name_H-M   'P 1'
#
loop_
_entity.id
_entity.type
_entity.pdbx_description
1 polymer ?
#
loop_
_entity_poly.entity_id
_entity_poly.type
_entity_poly.pdbx_seq_one_letter_code
_entity_poly.pdbx_strand_id
1 'polypeptide(L)' 'VKDLNKKFGVIVNKEMEGFDELYEYLKKENIKVLLKIPFERRIAESYSRGKTLSEIDKEWEGTFLNLYNQILEEIND' A
#
# COMPACT_ATOMS: atom_id res chain seq x y z
N VAL A 1 10.33 -12.42 -3.80
CA VAL A 1 10.77 -10.99 -3.76
C VAL A 1 11.96 -10.82 -2.84
N LYS A 2 11.89 -11.28 -1.59
CA LYS A 2 13.02 -11.27 -0.64
C LYS A 2 14.30 -11.89 -1.20
N ASP A 3 14.18 -13.00 -1.94
CA ASP A 3 15.32 -13.71 -2.53
C ASP A 3 15.95 -12.99 -3.74
N LEU A 4 15.33 -11.92 -4.23
CA LEU A 4 15.85 -11.14 -5.36
C LEU A 4 16.92 -10.12 -4.93
N ASN A 5 17.19 -10.00 -3.62
CA ASN A 5 18.18 -9.10 -3.04
C ASN A 5 18.06 -7.64 -3.52
N LYS A 6 16.81 -7.14 -3.59
CA LYS A 6 16.48 -5.75 -3.95
C LYS A 6 15.76 -5.07 -2.79
N LYS A 7 15.87 -3.74 -2.68
CA LYS A 7 15.01 -2.94 -1.80
C LYS A 7 13.54 -3.20 -2.19
N PHE A 8 12.68 -3.46 -1.20
CA PHE A 8 11.25 -3.62 -1.41
C PHE A 8 10.47 -3.19 -0.17
N GLY A 9 9.22 -2.81 -0.39
CA GLY A 9 8.21 -2.60 0.65
C GLY A 9 6.87 -3.16 0.21
N VAL A 10 5.89 -3.14 1.10
CA VAL A 10 4.55 -3.69 0.84
C VAL A 10 3.46 -2.64 1.01
N ILE A 11 2.41 -2.78 0.21
CA ILE A 11 1.15 -2.07 0.43
C ILE A 11 0.16 -3.08 1.01
N VAL A 12 -0.41 -2.78 2.17
CA VAL A 12 -1.46 -3.62 2.76
C VAL A 12 -2.80 -3.15 2.22
N ASN A 13 -3.38 -3.93 1.32
CA ASN A 13 -4.69 -3.64 0.74
C ASN A 13 -5.80 -4.34 1.54
N LYS A 14 -6.96 -3.70 1.68
CA LYS A 14 -8.11 -4.19 2.47
C LYS A 14 -7.78 -4.37 3.96
N GLU A 15 -7.09 -3.39 4.56
CA GLU A 15 -6.84 -3.38 6.00
C GLU A 15 -8.17 -3.33 6.78
N MET A 16 -8.30 -4.21 7.77
CA MET A 16 -9.44 -4.28 8.69
C MET A 16 -8.93 -4.78 10.06
N GLU A 17 -9.79 -4.76 11.07
CA GLU A 17 -9.46 -5.32 12.39
C GLU A 17 -9.08 -6.81 12.31
N GLY A 18 -8.18 -7.24 13.19
CA GLY A 18 -7.73 -8.64 13.27
C GLY A 18 -6.52 -8.98 12.38
N PHE A 19 -5.83 -7.99 11.84
CA PHE A 19 -4.61 -8.16 11.03
C PHE A 19 -3.30 -8.12 11.84
N ASP A 20 -3.37 -8.26 13.17
CA ASP A 20 -2.21 -8.13 14.05
C ASP A 20 -1.08 -9.11 13.71
N GLU A 21 -1.42 -10.36 13.36
CA GLU A 21 -0.44 -11.37 12.95
C GLU A 21 0.33 -10.97 11.69
N LEU A 22 -0.33 -10.30 10.73
CA LEU A 22 0.34 -9.76 9.54
C LEU A 22 1.36 -8.69 9.94
N TYR A 23 0.98 -7.76 10.82
CA TYR A 23 1.88 -6.68 11.24
C TYR A 23 3.04 -7.19 12.08
N GLU A 24 2.81 -8.17 12.95
CA GLU A 24 3.87 -8.84 13.70
C GLU A 24 4.83 -9.59 12.76
N TYR A 25 4.32 -10.26 11.72
CA TYR A 25 5.16 -10.88 10.70
C TYR A 25 6.00 -9.83 9.94
N LEU A 26 5.37 -8.76 9.45
CA LEU A 26 6.07 -7.71 8.70
C LEU A 26 7.16 -7.04 9.54
N LYS A 27 6.88 -6.81 10.83
CA LYS A 27 7.84 -6.28 11.80
C LYS A 27 8.99 -7.26 12.05
N LYS A 28 8.69 -8.55 12.28
CA LYS A 28 9.71 -9.59 12.48
C LYS A 28 10.64 -9.74 11.27
N GLU A 29 10.08 -9.65 10.07
CA GLU A 29 10.83 -9.76 8.82
C GLU A 29 11.51 -8.46 8.38
N ASN A 30 11.35 -7.38 9.15
CA ASN A 30 11.84 -6.03 8.86
C ASN A 30 11.39 -5.53 7.47
N ILE A 31 10.12 -5.79 7.12
CA ILE A 31 9.52 -5.38 5.85
C ILE A 31 8.76 -4.06 6.06
N LYS A 32 9.15 -3.03 5.32
CA LYS A 32 8.50 -1.72 5.37
C LYS A 32 7.10 -1.78 4.77
N VAL A 33 6.11 -1.28 5.52
CA VAL A 33 4.77 -0.99 4.98
C VAL A 33 4.80 0.42 4.41
N LEU A 34 4.57 0.53 3.11
CA LEU A 34 4.60 1.81 2.37
C LEU A 34 3.25 2.53 2.42
N LEU A 35 2.16 1.77 2.38
CA LEU A 35 0.80 2.29 2.40
C LEU A 35 -0.17 1.24 2.93
N LYS A 36 -1.24 1.71 3.56
CA LYS A 36 -2.38 0.90 3.99
C LYS A 36 -3.63 1.42 3.29
N ILE A 37 -4.39 0.52 2.67
CA ILE A 37 -5.67 0.83 2.02
C ILE A 37 -6.78 0.14 2.80
N PRO A 38 -7.72 0.88 3.41
CA PRO A 38 -8.73 0.30 4.27
C PRO A 38 -9.72 -0.56 3.48
N PHE A 39 -10.36 -1.51 4.15
CA PHE A 39 -11.45 -2.28 3.57
C PHE A 39 -12.75 -1.47 3.58
N GLU A 40 -12.99 -0.73 2.49
CA GLU A 40 -14.20 0.08 2.33
C GLU A 40 -14.98 -0.32 1.08
N ARG A 41 -16.31 -0.33 1.20
CA ARG A 41 -17.22 -0.71 0.10
C ARG A 41 -17.04 0.18 -1.14
N ARG A 42 -16.86 1.50 -0.96
CA ARG A 42 -16.64 2.43 -2.08
C ARG A 42 -15.40 2.07 -2.92
N ILE A 43 -14.34 1.61 -2.25
CA ILE A 43 -13.10 1.14 -2.89
C ILE A 43 -13.39 -0.13 -3.70
N ALA A 44 -14.17 -1.05 -3.11
CA ALA A 44 -14.58 -2.29 -3.76
C ALA A 44 -15.43 -2.11 -5.01
N GLU A 45 -16.38 -1.19 -4.94
CA GLU A 45 -17.24 -0.84 -6.07
C GLU A 45 -16.46 -0.17 -7.20
N SER A 46 -15.45 0.64 -6.89
CA SER A 46 -14.59 1.30 -7.88
C SER A 46 -13.88 0.28 -8.78
N TYR A 47 -13.12 -0.64 -8.18
CA TYR A 47 -12.38 -1.62 -8.97
C TYR A 47 -13.29 -2.60 -9.70
N SER A 48 -14.47 -2.90 -9.15
CA SER A 48 -15.47 -3.76 -9.82
C SER A 48 -16.07 -3.11 -11.07
N ARG A 49 -15.99 -1.77 -11.18
CA ARG A 49 -16.40 -0.99 -12.35
C ARG A 49 -15.23 -0.68 -13.29
N GLY A 50 -14.05 -1.26 -13.06
CA GLY A 50 -12.85 -1.00 -13.85
C GLY A 50 -12.24 0.39 -13.61
N LYS A 51 -12.57 1.03 -12.49
CA LYS A 51 -11.98 2.33 -12.08
C LYS A 51 -10.90 2.14 -11.03
N THR A 52 -9.89 2.99 -11.10
CA THR A 52 -8.83 3.12 -10.10
C THR A 52 -9.32 3.98 -8.93
N LEU A 53 -8.60 3.91 -7.79
CA LEU A 53 -8.92 4.71 -6.61
C LEU A 53 -8.74 6.21 -6.85
N SER A 54 -7.69 6.60 -7.57
CA SER A 54 -7.41 8.00 -7.93
C SER A 54 -8.45 8.62 -8.85
N GLU A 55 -9.15 7.82 -9.67
CA GLU A 55 -10.20 8.31 -10.56
C GLU A 55 -11.51 8.67 -9.83
N ILE A 56 -11.72 8.15 -8.61
CA ILE A 56 -12.96 8.36 -7.86
C ILE A 56 -12.80 9.25 -6.62
N ASP A 57 -11.56 9.46 -6.17
CA ASP A 57 -11.27 10.19 -4.95
C ASP A 57 -9.89 10.87 -5.05
N LYS A 58 -9.89 12.20 -5.02
CA LYS A 58 -8.67 13.02 -5.14
C LYS A 58 -7.71 12.85 -3.96
N GLU A 59 -8.20 12.43 -2.80
CA GLU A 59 -7.32 12.14 -1.67
C GLU A 59 -6.41 10.94 -1.98
N TRP A 60 -6.92 9.95 -2.72
CA TRP A 60 -6.13 8.81 -3.18
C TRP A 60 -5.10 9.20 -4.23
N GLU A 61 -5.42 10.15 -5.13
CA GLU A 61 -4.44 10.73 -6.05
C GLU A 61 -3.25 11.33 -5.30
N GLY A 62 -3.51 12.19 -4.31
CA GLY A 62 -2.47 12.78 -3.46
C GLY A 62 -1.68 11.73 -2.68
N THR A 63 -2.37 10.73 -2.15
CA THR A 63 -1.74 9.62 -1.41
C THR A 63 -0.78 8.82 -2.28
N PHE A 64 -1.16 8.49 -3.52
CA PHE A 64 -0.30 7.75 -4.44
C PHE A 64 0.86 8.61 -4.97
N LEU A 65 0.66 9.92 -5.18
CA LEU A 65 1.75 10.84 -5.53
C LEU A 65 2.79 10.94 -4.40
N ASN A 66 2.34 11.03 -3.15
CA ASN A 66 3.23 11.03 -2.00
C ASN A 66 4.00 9.71 -1.88
N LEU A 67 3.32 8.57 -2.05
CA LEU A 67 3.96 7.26 -2.08
C LEU A 67 5.01 7.16 -3.20
N TYR A 68 4.70 7.66 -4.39
CA TYR A 68 5.63 7.69 -5.52
C TYR A 68 6.90 8.49 -5.18
N ASN A 69 6.74 9.68 -4.59
CA ASN A 69 7.86 10.51 -4.18
C ASN A 69 8.72 9.83 -3.09
N GLN A 70 8.10 9.19 -2.10
CA GLN A 70 8.82 8.42 -1.08
C GLN A 70 9.65 7.28 -1.69
N ILE A 71 9.10 6.56 -2.67
CA ILE A 71 9.83 5.49 -3.37
C ILE A 71 11.00 6.08 -4.16
N LEU A 72 10.83 7.22 -4.83
CA LEU A 72 11.91 7.89 -5.55
C LEU A 72 13.04 8.33 -4.62
N GLU A 73 12.72 8.90 -3.46
CA GLU A 73 13.71 9.27 -2.44
C GLU A 73 14.51 8.04 -1.99
N GLU A 74 13.84 6.93 -1.64
CA GLU A 74 14.50 5.69 -1.22
C GLU A 74 15.40 5.02 -2.28
N ILE A 75 15.12 5.25 -3.56
CA ILE A 75 15.93 4.73 -4.67
C ILE A 75 17.18 5.56 -4.88
N ASN A 76 17.11 6.87 -4.62
CA ASN A 76 18.21 7.82 -4.83
C ASN A 76 19.21 7.87 -3.65
N ASP A 77 18.82 7.35 -2.48
CA ASP A 77 19.69 7.10 -1.31
C ASP A 77 20.46 5.77 -1.40
#